data_AF-A0A3B0Y723-F1
#
_entry.id   AF-A0A3B0Y723-F1
#
_cell.length_a   1.000
_cell.length_b   1.000
_cell.length_c   1.000
_cell.angle_alpha   90.00
_cell.angle_beta   90.00
_cell.angle_gamma   90.00
#
_symmetry.space_group_name_H-M   'P 1'
#
loop_
_entity.id
_entity.type
_entity.pdbx_description
1 polymer ?
#
loop_
_entity_poly.entity_id
_entity_poly.type
_entity_poly.pdbx_seq_one_letter_code
_entity_poly.pdbx_strand_id
1 'polypeptide(L)'
;PTMSLSSSRSRMKRHTFHLTLDKNTLINDFTSQYEGWVEESKDDDEITGGPEPDDLIGQAGYPNLVQLLEKKDLVEMLIGWYFIEDIFNKYNCSNSGNIQYWFDQTEGALVSENSVTIYGECYSE
;
A
#
# COMPACT_ATOMS: atom_id res chain seq x y z
N PRO A 1 4.69 -20.50 18.39
CA PRO A 1 4.90 -19.36 19.30
C PRO A 1 4.17 -18.13 18.76
N THR A 2 3.01 -17.82 19.34
CA THR A 2 2.31 -16.55 19.14
C THR A 2 3.25 -15.43 19.54
N MET A 3 3.86 -14.78 18.55
CA MET A 3 4.69 -13.60 18.79
C MET A 3 3.82 -12.56 19.47
N SER A 4 4.19 -12.23 20.71
CA SER A 4 3.52 -11.24 21.52
C SER A 4 3.52 -9.93 20.76
N LEU A 5 2.33 -9.47 20.35
CA LEU A 5 2.12 -8.10 19.91
C LEU A 5 2.77 -7.17 20.95
N SER A 6 3.66 -6.31 20.47
CA SER A 6 4.39 -5.30 21.24
C SER A 6 3.45 -4.63 22.25
N SER A 7 3.84 -4.60 23.53
CA SER A 7 2.99 -4.13 24.65
C SER A 7 2.39 -2.73 24.45
N SER A 8 2.96 -1.93 23.55
CA SER A 8 2.47 -0.61 23.16
C SER A 8 1.11 -0.67 22.45
N ARG A 9 0.87 -1.65 21.56
CA ARG A 9 -0.40 -1.77 20.80
C ARG A 9 -1.60 -2.11 21.67
N SER A 10 -1.38 -2.75 22.83
CA SER A 10 -2.46 -3.16 23.73
C SER A 10 -3.26 -2.00 24.34
N ARG A 11 -2.70 -0.79 24.30
CA ARG A 11 -3.34 0.43 24.82
C ARG A 11 -3.96 1.30 23.74
N MET A 12 -3.67 1.02 22.46
CA MET A 12 -4.17 1.79 21.34
C MET A 12 -5.58 1.32 20.98
N LYS A 13 -6.42 2.26 20.54
CA LYS A 13 -7.77 1.96 20.07
C LYS A 13 -7.71 1.46 18.64
N ARG A 14 -8.35 0.33 18.37
CA ARG A 14 -8.48 -0.23 17.02
C ARG A 14 -9.55 0.51 16.23
N HIS A 15 -9.25 0.78 14.96
CA HIS A 15 -10.08 1.47 14.01
C HIS A 15 -10.09 0.74 12.66
N THR A 16 -11.16 0.94 11.91
CA THR A 16 -11.20 0.59 10.49
C THR A 16 -10.98 1.86 9.69
N PHE A 17 -9.97 1.88 8.83
CA PHE A 17 -9.76 3.00 7.91
C PHE A 17 -10.43 2.71 6.56
N HIS A 18 -10.84 3.77 5.89
CA HIS A 18 -11.28 3.73 4.50
C HIS A 18 -10.64 4.91 3.79
N LEU A 19 -9.75 4.63 2.85
CA LEU A 19 -9.03 5.63 2.08
C LEU A 19 -9.47 5.53 0.62
N THR A 20 -10.09 6.58 0.10
CA THR A 20 -10.46 6.68 -1.31
C THR A 20 -9.56 7.69 -1.99
N LEU A 21 -8.91 7.27 -3.07
CA LEU A 21 -7.98 8.09 -3.85
C LEU A 21 -8.43 8.12 -5.31
N ASP A 22 -8.32 9.29 -5.92
CA ASP A 22 -8.47 9.44 -7.37
C ASP A 22 -7.28 8.80 -8.08
N LYS A 23 -7.54 8.04 -9.14
CA LYS A 23 -6.49 7.35 -9.90
C LYS A 23 -5.51 8.32 -10.54
N ASN A 24 -5.97 9.46 -11.06
CA ASN A 24 -5.08 10.45 -11.66
C ASN A 24 -4.18 11.08 -10.61
N THR A 25 -4.72 11.35 -9.42
CA THR A 25 -3.90 11.80 -8.27
C THR A 25 -2.82 10.77 -7.95
N LEU A 26 -3.16 9.49 -7.82
CA LEU A 26 -2.19 8.41 -7.60
C LEU A 26 -1.12 8.36 -8.70
N ILE A 27 -1.53 8.39 -9.96
CA ILE A 27 -0.61 8.36 -11.12
C ILE A 27 0.34 9.56 -11.06
N ASN A 28 -0.18 10.77 -10.91
CA ASN A 28 0.65 11.98 -10.89
C ASN A 28 1.63 12.00 -9.72
N ASP A 29 1.20 11.49 -8.56
CA ASP A 29 1.96 11.60 -7.33
C ASP A 29 2.98 10.47 -7.12
N PHE A 30 2.75 9.29 -7.71
CA PHE A 30 3.49 8.07 -7.39
C PHE A 30 4.10 7.34 -8.60
N THR A 31 3.88 7.79 -9.85
CA THR A 31 4.45 7.11 -11.03
C THR A 31 5.96 6.96 -10.93
N SER A 32 6.70 8.04 -10.66
CA SER A 32 8.17 7.98 -10.60
C SER A 32 8.67 7.12 -9.45
N GLN A 33 7.97 7.10 -8.31
CA GLN A 33 8.32 6.25 -7.18
C GLN A 33 8.10 4.77 -7.53
N TYR A 34 6.98 4.45 -8.19
CA TYR A 34 6.68 3.11 -8.66
C TYR A 34 7.69 2.63 -9.71
N GLU A 35 8.04 3.48 -10.67
CA GLU A 35 9.05 3.16 -11.69
C GLU A 35 10.42 2.85 -11.07
N GLY A 36 10.85 3.63 -10.08
CA GLY A 36 12.09 3.35 -9.34
C GLY A 36 12.04 2.02 -8.58
N TRP A 37 10.92 1.72 -7.90
CA TRP A 37 10.74 0.43 -7.24
C TRP A 37 10.75 -0.75 -8.22
N VAL A 38 10.15 -0.58 -9.40
CA VAL A 38 10.15 -1.61 -10.46
C VAL A 38 11.57 -1.87 -10.98
N GLU A 39 12.40 -0.84 -11.13
CA GLU A 39 13.80 -1.01 -11.54
C GLU A 39 14.57 -1.84 -10.50
N GLU A 40 14.49 -1.47 -9.22
CA GLU A 40 15.14 -2.23 -8.14
C GLU A 40 14.64 -3.68 -8.07
N SER A 41 13.33 -3.90 -8.21
CA SER A 41 12.73 -5.24 -8.14
C SER A 41 13.17 -6.12 -9.32
N LYS A 42 13.34 -5.55 -10.51
CA LYS A 42 13.84 -6.31 -11.68
C LYS A 42 15.31 -6.71 -11.53
N ASP A 43 16.12 -5.84 -10.93
CA ASP A 43 17.52 -6.16 -10.64
C ASP A 43 17.59 -7.32 -9.63
N ASP A 44 16.74 -7.30 -8.60
CA ASP A 44 16.65 -8.39 -7.62
C ASP A 44 16.14 -9.71 -8.24
N ASP A 45 15.15 -9.64 -9.12
CA ASP A 45 14.65 -10.80 -9.88
C ASP A 45 15.75 -11.43 -10.74
N GLU A 46 16.59 -10.62 -11.40
CA GLU A 46 17.69 -11.13 -12.21
C GLU A 46 18.70 -11.93 -11.36
N ILE A 47 18.94 -11.49 -10.12
CA ILE A 47 19.85 -12.15 -9.18
C ILE A 47 19.23 -13.43 -8.60
N THR A 48 17.94 -13.39 -8.26
CA THR A 48 17.24 -14.48 -7.56
C THR A 48 16.67 -15.54 -8.50
N GLY A 49 16.58 -15.24 -9.81
CA GLY A 49 16.08 -16.15 -10.84
C GLY A 49 14.60 -15.94 -11.19
N GLY A 50 14.05 -14.77 -10.87
CA GLY A 50 12.70 -14.34 -11.19
C GLY A 50 11.89 -13.94 -9.95
N PRO A 51 10.70 -13.36 -10.16
CA PRO A 51 9.85 -12.88 -9.08
C PRO A 51 9.39 -14.01 -8.16
N GLU A 52 9.29 -13.69 -6.87
CA GLU A 52 8.77 -14.62 -5.87
C GLU A 52 7.31 -15.02 -6.18
N PRO A 53 6.84 -16.21 -5.77
CA PRO A 53 5.49 -16.69 -6.10
C PRO A 53 4.37 -15.80 -5.55
N ASP A 54 4.63 -15.07 -4.47
CA ASP A 54 3.72 -14.16 -3.80
C ASP A 54 3.85 -12.71 -4.29
N ASP A 55 4.86 -12.35 -5.10
CA ASP A 55 4.92 -11.06 -5.77
C ASP A 55 4.03 -11.04 -7.03
N LEU A 56 2.74 -10.75 -6.84
CA LEU A 56 1.79 -10.66 -7.94
C LEU A 56 2.14 -9.57 -8.97
N ILE A 57 2.89 -8.52 -8.59
CA ILE A 57 3.28 -7.44 -9.50
C ILE A 57 4.40 -7.93 -10.43
N GLY A 58 5.43 -8.56 -9.86
CA GLY A 58 6.49 -9.22 -10.60
C GLY A 58 5.95 -10.33 -11.51
N GLN A 59 5.08 -11.21 -11.00
CA GLN A 59 4.41 -12.26 -11.81
C GLN A 59 3.58 -11.68 -12.96
N ALA A 60 3.03 -10.46 -12.81
CA ALA A 60 2.30 -9.76 -13.86
C ALA A 60 3.21 -9.06 -14.89
N GLY A 61 4.53 -9.13 -14.72
CA GLY A 61 5.52 -8.55 -15.61
C GLY A 61 5.71 -7.04 -15.42
N TYR A 62 5.52 -6.53 -14.19
CA TYR A 62 5.69 -5.12 -13.84
C TYR A 62 4.88 -4.16 -14.73
N PRO A 63 3.53 -4.28 -14.75
CA PRO A 63 2.69 -3.36 -15.50
C PRO A 63 2.90 -1.92 -15.03
N ASN A 64 2.67 -0.93 -15.89
CA ASN A 64 2.75 0.46 -15.44
C ASN A 64 1.62 0.80 -14.45
N LEU A 65 1.77 1.90 -13.71
CA LEU A 65 0.82 2.26 -12.66
C LEU A 65 -0.62 2.41 -13.16
N VAL A 66 -0.82 2.92 -14.38
CA VAL A 66 -2.17 3.02 -15.00
C VAL A 66 -2.80 1.65 -15.14
N GLN A 67 -2.07 0.67 -15.67
CA GLN A 67 -2.54 -0.71 -15.85
C GLN A 67 -2.75 -1.43 -14.52
N LEU A 68 -1.90 -1.14 -13.53
CA LEU A 68 -1.99 -1.73 -12.20
C LEU A 68 -3.28 -1.29 -11.49
N LEU A 69 -3.62 -0.01 -11.57
CA LEU A 69 -4.82 0.58 -10.98
C LEU A 69 -6.14 0.05 -11.58
N GLU A 70 -6.11 -0.77 -12.64
CA GLU A 70 -7.27 -1.47 -13.18
C GLU A 70 -7.49 -2.88 -12.59
N LYS A 71 -6.51 -3.41 -11.85
CA LYS A 71 -6.54 -4.79 -11.33
C LYS A 71 -6.57 -4.77 -9.82
N LYS A 72 -7.69 -5.18 -9.22
CA LYS A 72 -7.90 -5.20 -7.77
C LYS A 72 -6.74 -5.87 -7.02
N ASP A 73 -6.35 -7.08 -7.43
CA ASP A 73 -5.36 -7.86 -6.68
C ASP A 73 -3.98 -7.19 -6.67
N LEU A 74 -3.60 -6.51 -7.77
CA LEU A 74 -2.35 -5.77 -7.84
C LEU A 74 -2.41 -4.46 -7.05
N VAL A 75 -3.57 -3.79 -7.04
CA VAL A 75 -3.78 -2.58 -6.25
C VAL A 75 -3.65 -2.87 -4.76
N GLU A 76 -4.24 -3.97 -4.30
CA GLU A 76 -4.16 -4.41 -2.90
C GLU A 76 -2.72 -4.70 -2.49
N MET A 77 -1.94 -5.35 -3.37
CA MET A 77 -0.51 -5.57 -3.16
C MET A 77 0.28 -4.25 -3.15
N LEU A 78 0.19 -3.46 -4.22
CA LEU A 78 0.95 -2.22 -4.38
C LEU A 78 0.71 -1.29 -3.19
N ILE A 79 -0.56 -0.94 -2.97
CA ILE A 79 -0.85 0.06 -1.96
C ILE A 79 -0.82 -0.58 -0.58
N GLY A 80 -1.37 -1.77 -0.38
CA GLY A 80 -1.46 -2.36 0.94
C GLY A 80 -0.13 -2.77 1.56
N TRP A 81 0.89 -3.05 0.74
CA TRP A 81 2.18 -3.55 1.20
C TRP A 81 3.33 -2.58 0.95
N TYR A 82 3.33 -1.89 -0.19
CA TYR A 82 4.48 -1.08 -0.58
C TYR A 82 4.26 0.42 -0.38
N PHE A 83 3.06 0.94 -0.67
CA PHE A 83 2.83 2.40 -0.78
C PHE A 83 1.95 2.97 0.34
N ILE A 84 1.44 2.14 1.26
CA ILE A 84 0.48 2.60 2.26
C ILE A 84 1.06 3.71 3.15
N GLU A 85 2.30 3.54 3.60
CA GLU A 85 2.95 4.53 4.46
C GLU A 85 3.19 5.84 3.71
N ASP A 86 3.65 5.79 2.46
CA ASP A 86 3.89 6.98 1.65
C ASP A 86 2.61 7.74 1.31
N ILE A 87 1.55 7.00 0.96
CA ILE A 87 0.23 7.56 0.70
C ILE A 87 -0.32 8.22 1.96
N PHE A 88 -0.24 7.55 3.12
CA PHE A 88 -0.67 8.13 4.37
C PHE A 88 0.19 9.33 4.75
N ASN A 89 1.51 9.26 4.65
CA ASN A 89 2.39 10.39 4.98
C ASN A 89 2.13 11.62 4.08
N LYS A 90 1.82 11.40 2.80
CA LYS A 90 1.52 12.47 1.85
C LYS A 90 0.16 13.12 2.09
N TYR A 91 -0.88 12.33 2.37
CA TYR A 91 -2.25 12.83 2.50
C TYR A 91 -2.76 13.00 3.93
N ASN A 92 -2.03 12.51 4.93
CA ASN A 92 -2.31 12.80 6.33
C ASN A 92 -1.92 14.25 6.61
N CYS A 93 -2.90 15.15 6.47
CA CYS A 93 -2.73 16.56 6.71
C CYS A 93 -2.16 16.81 8.11
N SER A 94 -1.06 17.55 8.13
CA SER A 94 -0.32 18.14 9.24
C SER A 94 -1.11 19.13 10.12
N ASN A 95 -2.42 18.92 10.34
CA ASN A 95 -3.29 19.85 11.07
C ASN A 95 -4.28 19.23 12.07
N SER A 96 -4.32 17.91 12.25
CA SER A 96 -4.98 17.31 13.43
C SER A 96 -3.91 16.78 14.37
N GLY A 97 -3.56 17.59 15.37
CA GLY A 97 -2.35 17.42 16.19
C GLY A 97 -2.08 16.00 16.67
N ASN A 98 -0.82 15.57 16.57
CA ASN A 98 -0.20 14.41 17.22
C ASN A 98 -1.04 13.12 17.35
N ILE A 99 -2.02 12.86 16.48
CA ILE A 99 -2.65 11.54 16.46
C ILE A 99 -1.66 10.59 15.79
N GLN A 100 -1.00 9.76 16.60
CA GLN A 100 -0.17 8.68 16.10
C GLN A 100 -1.07 7.56 15.61
N TYR A 101 -1.11 7.37 14.29
CA TYR A 101 -1.72 6.19 13.69
C TYR A 101 -0.67 5.12 13.45
N TRP A 102 -1.01 3.89 13.80
CA TRP A 102 -0.24 2.70 13.46
C TRP A 102 -1.06 1.84 12.50
N PHE A 103 -0.54 1.61 11.29
CA PHE A 103 -1.17 0.77 10.28
C PHE A 103 -0.92 -0.71 10.57
N ASP A 104 -1.95 -1.54 10.55
CA ASP A 104 -1.81 -2.99 10.79
C ASP A 104 -1.83 -3.78 9.50
N GLN A 105 -2.98 -3.77 8.83
CA GLN A 105 -3.18 -4.58 7.64
C GLN A 105 -4.21 -3.95 6.72
N THR A 106 -4.00 -4.15 5.42
CA THR A 106 -5.03 -3.96 4.41
C THR A 106 -5.92 -5.20 4.39
N GLU A 107 -7.24 -5.01 4.48
CA GLU A 107 -8.22 -6.09 4.36
C GLU A 107 -8.75 -6.23 2.93
N GLY A 108 -8.61 -5.17 2.12
CA GLY A 108 -8.92 -5.25 0.70
C GLY A 108 -8.90 -3.91 -0.04
N ALA A 109 -9.05 -4.03 -1.35
CA ALA A 109 -9.23 -2.89 -2.25
C ALA A 109 -10.52 -2.98 -3.07
N LEU A 110 -11.10 -1.82 -3.41
CA LEU A 110 -12.13 -1.66 -4.43
C LEU A 110 -11.57 -0.77 -5.54
N VAL A 111 -11.64 -1.26 -6.78
CA VAL A 111 -11.26 -0.51 -7.97
C VAL A 111 -12.53 -0.08 -8.70
N SER A 112 -12.69 1.22 -8.87
CA SER A 112 -13.74 1.84 -9.70
C SER A 112 -13.11 2.49 -10.92
N GLU A 113 -13.93 3.06 -11.80
CA GLU A 113 -13.46 3.72 -13.04
C GLU A 113 -12.38 4.77 -12.75
N ASN A 114 -12.65 5.71 -11.83
CA ASN A 114 -11.76 6.85 -11.56
C ASN A 114 -11.09 6.82 -10.18
N SER A 115 -11.40 5.83 -9.34
CA SER A 115 -10.91 5.80 -7.97
C SER A 115 -10.53 4.41 -7.51
N VAL A 116 -9.67 4.40 -6.51
CA VAL A 116 -9.32 3.22 -5.73
C VAL A 116 -9.69 3.49 -4.28
N THR A 117 -10.36 2.53 -3.65
CA THR A 117 -10.64 2.55 -2.21
C THR A 117 -9.92 1.41 -1.53
N ILE A 118 -9.25 1.68 -0.43
CA ILE A 118 -8.54 0.70 0.38
C ILE A 118 -9.04 0.79 1.80
N TYR A 119 -9.23 -0.36 2.42
CA TYR A 119 -9.74 -0.46 3.77
C TYR A 119 -9.02 -1.56 4.53
N GLY A 120 -9.02 -1.42 5.85
CA GLY A 120 -8.39 -2.37 6.75
C GLY A 120 -8.30 -1.83 8.16
N GLU A 121 -7.37 -2.37 8.93
CA GLU A 121 -7.23 -2.07 10.35
C GLU A 121 -6.06 -1.12 10.63
N CYS A 122 -6.33 -0.11 11.45
CA CYS A 122 -5.30 0.76 12.01
C CYS A 122 -5.58 1.00 13.51
N TYR A 123 -4.61 1.59 14.20
CA TYR A 123 -4.66 1.86 15.63
C TYR A 123 -4.30 3.32 15.88
N SER A 124 -4.90 3.95 16.87
CA SER A 124 -4.48 5.27 17.35
C SER A 124 -4.45 5.33 18.87
N GLU A 125 -3.59 6.18 19.42
CA GLU A 125 -3.53 6.48 20.87
C GLU A 125 -4.68 7.38 21.33
#